data_AF-A0A3C1F9X0-F1
#
_entry.id   AF-A0A3C1F9X0-F1
#
_cell.length_a   1.000
_cell.length_b   1.000
_cell.length_c   1.000
_cell.angle_alpha   90.00
_cell.angle_beta   90.00
_cell.angle_gamma   90.00
#
_symmetry.space_group_name_H-M   'P 1'
#
loop_
_entity.id
_entity.type
_entity.pdbx_description
1 polymer ?
#
loop_
_entity_poly.entity_id
_entity_poly.type
_entity_poly.pdbx_seq_one_letter_code
_entity_poly.pdbx_strand_id
1 'polypeptide(L)'
;MISRAASPSKRHSVRFLYGISSFRNNRFPTKTLGNDATSTSGRTVTAGFTLIELLVVVLIIGILAAVAVPEYQVAVLKSRLSSTMATVKTIANAAEVYYLANGAYAPDDITLLDISDVNGCRQIGQGRLNCGNIWYDYNAGAHWHTTNGQDRIDGRVYLNGVLTISYLQYLEHSPNYAGERHCVVNTSSSLAHRVCKSMGGTLVSGSSTAYRLP
;
A
#
# COMPACT_ATOMS: atom_id res chain seq x y z
N MET A 1 46.45 9.07 -42.15
CA MET A 1 45.53 9.70 -43.13
C MET A 1 44.26 8.84 -43.13
N ILE A 2 43.08 9.24 -42.67
CA ILE A 2 42.42 10.54 -42.52
C ILE A 2 41.48 10.46 -41.31
N SER A 3 41.54 11.49 -40.45
CA SER A 3 40.57 11.78 -39.41
C SER A 3 39.17 12.01 -39.97
N ARG A 4 38.13 11.53 -39.28
CA ARG A 4 36.80 12.14 -39.35
C ARG A 4 36.24 12.34 -37.95
N ALA A 5 36.12 13.61 -37.62
CA ALA A 5 35.54 14.13 -36.40
C ALA A 5 34.04 14.43 -36.59
N ALA A 6 33.36 14.49 -35.44
CA ALA A 6 32.20 15.31 -35.08
C ALA A 6 30.81 15.00 -35.67
N SER A 7 29.88 14.62 -34.77
CA SER A 7 28.63 15.36 -34.55
C SER A 7 27.94 14.92 -33.25
N PRO A 8 27.92 15.75 -32.18
CA PRO A 8 27.03 15.52 -31.05
C PRO A 8 25.72 16.34 -31.17
N SER A 9 24.64 15.64 -30.87
CA SER A 9 23.25 16.07 -30.78
C SER A 9 23.02 17.32 -29.92
N LYS A 10 22.26 18.29 -30.49
CA LYS A 10 21.84 19.55 -29.86
C LYS A 10 20.89 19.32 -28.68
N ARG A 11 21.34 19.60 -27.45
CA ARG A 11 20.44 19.83 -26.31
C ARG A 11 19.87 21.24 -26.37
N HIS A 12 18.55 21.37 -26.43
CA HIS A 12 17.85 22.64 -26.26
C HIS A 12 17.92 23.07 -24.79
N SER A 13 18.55 24.22 -24.56
CA SER A 13 18.60 24.91 -23.27
C SER A 13 17.50 25.97 -23.23
N VAL A 14 16.52 25.78 -22.35
CA VAL A 14 15.49 26.78 -22.07
C VAL A 14 16.10 27.82 -21.14
N ARG A 15 16.34 29.03 -21.68
CA ARG A 15 16.98 30.15 -20.98
C ARG A 15 15.87 31.13 -20.55
N PHE A 16 15.47 31.07 -19.28
CA PHE A 16 14.57 32.06 -18.68
C PHE A 16 15.34 33.38 -18.49
N LEU A 17 14.93 34.43 -19.21
CA LEU A 17 15.45 35.78 -19.04
C LEU A 17 14.71 36.47 -17.89
N TYR A 18 15.45 36.83 -16.84
CA TYR A 18 15.00 37.77 -15.81
C TYR A 18 15.06 39.20 -16.39
N GLY A 19 13.91 39.84 -16.54
CA GLY A 19 13.79 41.26 -16.90
C GLY A 19 13.51 42.10 -15.65
N ILE A 20 14.50 42.85 -15.19
CA ILE A 20 14.39 43.85 -14.12
C ILE A 20 14.27 45.21 -14.81
N SER A 21 13.09 45.83 -14.81
CA SER A 21 12.92 47.20 -15.30
C SER A 21 12.85 48.18 -14.11
N SER A 22 13.78 49.13 -14.14
CA SER A 22 13.92 50.21 -13.16
C SER A 22 12.72 51.16 -13.21
N PHE A 23 12.03 51.34 -12.08
CA PHE A 23 11.08 52.43 -11.92
C PHE A 23 11.76 53.66 -11.30
N ARG A 24 11.70 54.76 -12.05
CA ARG A 24 12.29 56.06 -11.74
C ARG A 24 11.42 56.82 -10.73
N ASN A 25 12.05 57.37 -9.70
CA ASN A 25 11.48 58.33 -8.76
C ASN A 25 11.10 59.64 -9.48
N ASN A 26 9.83 60.05 -9.37
CA ASN A 26 9.42 61.44 -9.57
C ASN A 26 8.91 62.02 -8.26
N ARG A 27 9.50 63.16 -7.90
CA ARG A 27 9.30 63.90 -6.66
C ARG A 27 8.58 65.23 -6.95
N PHE A 28 7.52 65.49 -6.17
CA PHE A 28 6.94 66.80 -5.79
C PHE A 28 6.09 67.55 -6.84
N PRO A 29 4.99 68.28 -6.46
CA PRO A 29 4.91 69.22 -5.32
C PRO A 29 3.63 69.16 -4.45
N THR A 30 3.54 70.11 -3.51
CA THR A 30 2.69 70.22 -2.33
C THR A 30 1.43 71.08 -2.52
N LYS A 31 0.47 70.86 -1.59
CA LYS A 31 -0.68 71.70 -1.13
C LYS A 31 -1.98 71.69 -1.95
N THR A 32 -3.06 71.24 -1.31
CA THR A 32 -4.23 72.07 -0.97
C THR A 32 -4.92 71.53 0.28
N LEU A 33 -5.09 72.38 1.29
CA LEU A 33 -6.05 72.19 2.39
C LEU A 33 -7.45 72.15 1.78
N GLY A 34 -8.14 71.03 1.90
CA GLY A 34 -9.52 70.85 1.45
C GLY A 34 -10.22 69.86 2.38
N ASN A 35 -11.06 70.40 3.25
CA ASN A 35 -12.02 69.63 4.03
C ASN A 35 -13.02 69.00 3.06
N ASP A 36 -12.92 67.70 2.81
CA ASP A 36 -14.06 66.91 2.38
C ASP A 36 -14.21 65.73 3.33
N ALA A 37 -15.02 66.00 4.35
CA ALA A 37 -15.60 65.01 5.21
C ALA A 37 -16.44 64.05 4.36
N THR A 38 -15.93 62.84 4.15
CA THR A 38 -16.69 61.58 4.27
C THR A 38 -15.73 60.43 3.97
N SER A 39 -14.88 60.13 4.96
CA SER A 39 -14.37 58.78 5.13
C SER A 39 -15.56 57.90 5.53
N THR A 40 -16.30 57.39 4.54
CA THR A 40 -17.02 56.12 4.70
C THR A 40 -15.94 55.06 4.86
N SER A 41 -15.38 55.02 6.07
CA SER A 41 -14.60 53.91 6.58
C SER A 41 -15.54 52.71 6.58
N GLY A 42 -15.52 51.97 5.47
CA GLY A 42 -16.09 50.65 5.37
C GLY A 42 -15.36 49.80 6.39
N ARG A 43 -15.89 49.78 7.62
CA ARG A 43 -15.40 48.99 8.73
C ARG A 43 -15.52 47.54 8.28
N THR A 44 -14.42 46.99 7.77
CA THR A 44 -14.29 45.55 7.53
C THR A 44 -14.40 44.91 8.90
N VAL A 45 -15.59 44.40 9.22
CA VAL A 45 -15.84 43.66 10.45
C VAL A 45 -15.01 42.40 10.35
N THR A 46 -13.91 42.33 11.10
CA THR A 46 -13.14 41.11 11.26
C THR A 46 -13.99 40.15 12.10
N ALA A 47 -14.66 39.21 11.43
CA ALA A 47 -15.40 38.15 12.10
C ALA A 47 -14.41 37.21 12.80
N GLY A 48 -14.44 37.16 14.12
CA GLY A 48 -13.69 36.19 14.92
C GLY A 48 -14.51 34.92 15.13
N PHE A 49 -13.87 33.76 15.02
CA PHE A 49 -14.46 32.48 15.44
C PHE A 49 -14.70 32.48 16.95
N THR A 50 -15.85 31.97 17.38
CA THR A 50 -16.12 31.81 18.80
C THR A 50 -15.45 30.54 19.33
N LEU A 51 -14.99 30.56 20.59
CA LEU A 51 -14.44 29.36 21.24
C LEU A 51 -15.49 28.23 21.35
N ILE A 52 -16.77 28.60 21.48
CA ILE A 52 -17.87 27.63 21.55
C ILE A 52 -18.13 26.94 20.21
N GLU A 53 -17.99 27.65 19.07
CA GLU A 53 -18.07 27.03 17.74
C GLU A 53 -17.01 25.97 17.56
N LEU A 54 -15.75 26.28 17.94
CA LEU A 54 -14.67 25.31 17.83
C LEU A 54 -14.86 24.12 18.78
N LEU A 55 -15.41 24.35 19.99
CA LEU A 55 -15.68 23.28 20.95
C LEU A 55 -16.72 22.28 20.43
N VAL A 56 -17.83 22.75 19.87
CA VAL A 56 -18.88 21.87 19.32
C VAL A 56 -18.36 21.10 18.10
N VAL A 57 -17.54 21.73 17.26
CA VAL A 57 -16.97 21.09 16.08
C VAL A 57 -16.03 19.94 16.46
N VAL A 58 -15.09 20.14 17.40
CA VAL A 58 -14.20 19.06 17.83
C VAL A 58 -14.94 17.95 18.56
N LEU A 59 -16.03 18.28 19.27
CA LEU A 59 -16.90 17.29 19.89
C LEU A 59 -17.55 16.38 18.84
N ILE A 60 -18.13 16.96 17.79
CA ILE A 60 -18.77 16.19 16.71
C ILE A 60 -17.74 15.33 15.97
N ILE A 61 -16.57 15.89 15.61
CA ILE A 61 -15.50 15.15 14.95
C ILE A 61 -15.01 13.99 15.83
N GLY A 62 -14.91 14.19 17.15
CA GLY A 62 -14.53 13.15 18.10
C GLY A 62 -15.48 11.95 18.09
N ILE A 63 -16.80 12.20 18.07
CA ILE A 63 -17.82 11.14 18.01
C ILE A 63 -17.72 10.36 16.68
N LEU A 64 -17.61 11.08 15.56
CA LEU A 64 -17.51 10.45 14.25
C LEU A 64 -16.24 9.60 14.13
N ALA A 65 -15.10 10.10 14.62
CA ALA A 65 -13.83 9.38 14.59
C ALA A 65 -13.86 8.08 15.41
N ALA A 66 -14.52 8.09 16.58
CA ALA A 66 -14.61 6.91 17.44
C ALA A 66 -15.28 5.71 16.75
N VAL A 67 -16.29 5.96 15.91
CA VAL A 67 -16.98 4.91 15.14
C VAL A 67 -16.24 4.58 13.84
N ALA A 68 -15.69 5.59 13.16
CA ALA A 68 -15.09 5.41 11.84
C ALA A 68 -13.75 4.68 11.85
N VAL A 69 -12.90 4.87 12.87
CA VAL A 69 -11.56 4.26 12.94
C VAL A 69 -11.57 2.72 12.91
N PRO A 70 -12.36 2.00 13.73
CA PRO A 70 -12.36 0.52 13.70
C PRO A 70 -12.91 -0.04 12.37
N GLU A 71 -13.92 0.60 11.79
CA GLU A 71 -14.47 0.26 10.47
C GLU A 71 -13.41 0.41 9.37
N TYR A 72 -12.69 1.54 9.37
CA TYR A 72 -11.61 1.80 8.42
C TYR A 72 -10.50 0.72 8.48
N GLN A 73 -10.13 0.27 9.68
CA GLN A 73 -9.13 -0.79 9.85
C GLN A 73 -9.58 -2.13 9.24
N VAL A 74 -10.87 -2.49 9.38
CA VAL A 74 -11.44 -3.69 8.72
C VAL A 74 -11.32 -3.56 7.21
N ALA A 75 -11.71 -2.40 6.66
CA ALA A 75 -11.70 -2.16 5.22
C ALA A 75 -10.29 -2.23 4.63
N VAL A 76 -9.30 -1.61 5.28
CA VAL A 76 -7.89 -1.66 4.87
C VAL A 76 -7.36 -3.09 4.92
N LEU A 77 -7.65 -3.82 6.00
CA LEU A 77 -7.17 -5.20 6.15
C LEU A 77 -7.78 -6.13 5.09
N LYS A 78 -9.08 -5.99 4.81
CA LYS A 78 -9.77 -6.75 3.76
C LYS A 78 -9.23 -6.42 2.36
N SER A 79 -8.96 -5.14 2.07
CA SER A 79 -8.35 -4.70 0.81
C SER A 79 -6.95 -5.32 0.61
N ARG A 80 -6.09 -5.27 1.65
CA ARG A 80 -4.76 -5.89 1.62
C ARG A 80 -4.84 -7.40 1.42
N LEU A 81 -5.78 -8.07 2.11
CA LEU A 81 -5.99 -9.51 1.95
C LEU A 81 -6.47 -9.86 0.53
N SER A 82 -7.40 -9.10 -0.04
CA SER A 82 -7.87 -9.31 -1.42
C SER A 82 -6.74 -9.14 -2.45
N SER A 83 -5.90 -8.11 -2.30
CA SER A 83 -4.69 -7.95 -3.12
C SER A 83 -3.71 -9.11 -2.93
N THR A 84 -3.58 -9.60 -1.70
CA THR A 84 -2.73 -10.75 -1.36
C THR A 84 -3.18 -12.00 -2.09
N MET A 85 -4.50 -12.27 -2.13
CA MET A 85 -5.06 -13.42 -2.83
C MET A 85 -4.77 -13.40 -4.33
N ALA A 86 -4.89 -12.22 -4.98
CA ALA A 86 -4.59 -12.08 -6.40
C ALA A 86 -3.11 -12.34 -6.72
N THR A 87 -2.21 -11.78 -5.91
CA THR A 87 -0.77 -12.02 -6.06
C THR A 87 -0.40 -13.47 -5.81
N VAL A 88 -0.88 -14.06 -4.70
CA VAL A 88 -0.58 -15.45 -4.36
C VAL A 88 -1.09 -16.40 -5.45
N LYS A 89 -2.27 -16.15 -6.03
CA LYS A 89 -2.76 -16.90 -7.19
C LYS A 89 -1.81 -16.82 -8.39
N THR A 90 -1.22 -15.66 -8.63
CA THR A 90 -0.24 -15.48 -9.71
C THR A 90 1.01 -16.32 -9.47
N ILE A 91 1.52 -16.31 -8.23
CA ILE A 91 2.67 -17.14 -7.83
C ILE A 91 2.33 -18.63 -7.94
N ALA A 92 1.14 -19.03 -7.47
CA ALA A 92 0.68 -20.41 -7.53
C ALA A 92 0.61 -20.92 -8.97
N ASN A 93 0.02 -20.15 -9.88
CA ASN A 93 -0.05 -20.52 -11.30
C ASN A 93 1.34 -20.71 -11.91
N ALA A 94 2.31 -19.85 -11.59
CA ALA A 94 3.67 -19.99 -12.09
C ALA A 94 4.37 -21.22 -11.49
N ALA A 95 4.11 -21.54 -10.21
CA ALA A 95 4.59 -22.77 -9.58
C ALA A 95 4.02 -24.02 -10.25
N GLU A 96 2.73 -24.02 -10.62
CA GLU A 96 2.12 -25.12 -11.38
C GLU A 96 2.73 -25.25 -12.78
N VAL A 97 3.00 -24.14 -13.47
CA VAL A 97 3.70 -24.18 -14.77
C VAL A 97 5.10 -24.79 -14.62
N TYR A 98 5.84 -24.42 -13.57
CA TYR A 98 7.14 -25.01 -13.27
C TYR A 98 7.02 -26.51 -12.99
N TYR A 99 6.02 -26.92 -12.21
CA TYR A 99 5.75 -28.33 -11.90
C TYR A 99 5.48 -29.14 -13.18
N LEU A 100 4.66 -28.62 -14.09
CA LEU A 100 4.38 -29.28 -15.37
C LEU A 100 5.63 -29.45 -16.25
N ALA A 101 6.59 -28.54 -16.15
CA ALA A 101 7.84 -28.61 -16.91
C ALA A 101 8.89 -29.54 -16.29
N ASN A 102 8.96 -29.60 -14.95
CA ASN A 102 10.07 -30.25 -14.23
C ASN A 102 9.66 -31.50 -13.43
N GLY A 103 8.35 -31.77 -13.29
CA GLY A 103 7.80 -32.87 -12.48
C GLY A 103 7.86 -32.65 -10.97
N ALA A 104 8.31 -31.47 -10.52
CA ALA A 104 8.40 -31.08 -9.12
C ALA A 104 8.31 -29.55 -9.01
N TYR A 105 7.90 -29.03 -7.84
CA TYR A 105 7.93 -27.59 -7.58
C TYR A 105 9.36 -27.09 -7.44
N ALA A 106 9.58 -25.81 -7.77
CA ALA A 106 10.87 -25.15 -7.57
C ALA A 106 11.20 -25.15 -6.06
N PRO A 107 12.43 -25.50 -5.63
CA PRO A 107 12.80 -25.61 -4.22
C PRO A 107 13.01 -24.23 -3.58
N ASP A 108 11.98 -23.72 -2.91
CA ASP A 108 11.96 -22.47 -2.13
C ASP A 108 12.58 -21.26 -2.84
N ASP A 109 12.57 -21.26 -4.17
CA ASP A 109 13.18 -20.21 -4.97
C ASP A 109 12.18 -19.67 -5.99
N ILE A 110 11.61 -18.52 -5.63
CA ILE A 110 10.67 -17.79 -6.48
C ILE A 110 11.33 -17.22 -7.75
N THR A 111 12.66 -17.14 -7.83
CA THR A 111 13.38 -16.68 -9.03
C THR A 111 13.37 -17.70 -10.16
N LEU A 112 13.14 -18.99 -9.83
CA LEU A 112 12.96 -20.06 -10.81
C LEU A 112 11.57 -20.06 -11.41
N LEU A 113 10.63 -19.32 -10.80
CA LEU A 113 9.31 -19.08 -11.35
C LEU A 113 9.41 -17.88 -12.29
N ASP A 114 8.92 -18.03 -13.53
CA ASP A 114 8.88 -16.95 -14.53
C ASP A 114 7.79 -15.92 -14.17
N ILE A 115 7.98 -15.26 -13.04
CA ILE A 115 7.12 -14.19 -12.53
C ILE A 115 7.97 -12.92 -12.64
N SER A 116 7.66 -12.08 -13.62
CA SER A 116 8.18 -10.71 -13.62
C SER A 116 7.79 -10.04 -12.31
N ASP A 117 8.77 -9.45 -11.62
CA ASP A 117 8.64 -8.82 -10.29
C ASP A 117 7.22 -8.36 -9.98
N VAL A 118 6.61 -9.01 -8.98
CA VAL A 118 5.30 -8.63 -8.48
C VAL A 118 5.34 -7.13 -8.16
N ASN A 119 4.62 -6.31 -8.93
CA ASN A 119 4.82 -4.86 -9.00
C ASN A 119 5.00 -4.21 -7.60
N GLY A 120 6.19 -3.65 -7.34
CA GLY A 120 6.51 -2.93 -6.10
C GLY A 120 7.03 -3.80 -4.95
N CYS A 121 7.23 -5.10 -5.17
CA CYS A 121 7.83 -6.02 -4.21
C CYS A 121 9.34 -6.15 -4.40
N ARG A 122 10.10 -6.23 -3.30
CA ARG A 122 11.54 -6.50 -3.29
C ARG A 122 11.81 -7.93 -2.86
N GLN A 123 12.61 -8.68 -3.61
CA GLN A 123 13.14 -9.97 -3.18
C GLN A 123 14.14 -9.78 -2.04
N ILE A 124 13.95 -10.50 -0.94
CA ILE A 124 14.74 -10.38 0.30
C ILE A 124 15.42 -11.69 0.73
N GLY A 125 15.40 -12.69 -0.14
CA GLY A 125 15.99 -14.01 0.04
C GLY A 125 15.36 -15.00 -0.93
N GLN A 126 15.83 -16.26 -0.92
CA GLN A 126 15.22 -17.33 -1.70
C GLN A 126 13.75 -17.48 -1.26
N GLY A 127 12.83 -17.36 -2.23
CA GLY A 127 11.40 -17.57 -2.01
C GLY A 127 10.63 -16.44 -1.31
N ARG A 128 11.27 -15.33 -0.90
CA ARG A 128 10.62 -14.29 -0.08
C ARG A 128 10.55 -12.93 -0.77
N LEU A 129 9.35 -12.36 -0.82
CA LEU A 129 9.05 -11.02 -1.35
C LEU A 129 8.56 -10.10 -0.24
N ASN A 130 9.05 -8.86 -0.22
CA ASN A 130 8.59 -7.80 0.67
C ASN A 130 7.99 -6.64 -0.13
N CYS A 131 6.71 -6.37 0.09
CA CYS A 131 5.93 -5.34 -0.59
C CYS A 131 5.45 -4.28 0.43
N GLY A 132 6.29 -3.97 1.42
CA GLY A 132 6.00 -3.05 2.52
C GLY A 132 5.14 -3.71 3.60
N ASN A 133 3.82 -3.52 3.50
CA ASN A 133 2.86 -4.05 4.47
C ASN A 133 2.41 -5.49 4.19
N ILE A 134 2.85 -6.07 3.07
CA ILE A 134 2.52 -7.44 2.67
C ILE A 134 3.83 -8.13 2.33
N TRP A 135 3.99 -9.36 2.84
CA TRP A 135 5.13 -10.21 2.55
C TRP A 135 4.60 -11.49 1.92
N TYR A 136 5.31 -12.01 0.92
CA TYR A 136 5.01 -13.30 0.33
C TYR A 136 6.16 -14.26 0.59
N ASP A 137 5.84 -15.49 0.97
CA ASP A 137 6.81 -16.57 1.14
C ASP A 137 6.35 -17.76 0.29
N TYR A 138 7.18 -18.12 -0.68
CA TYR A 138 7.03 -19.32 -1.48
C TYR A 138 7.78 -20.45 -0.76
N ASN A 139 7.03 -21.42 -0.24
CA ASN A 139 7.55 -22.56 0.52
C ASN A 139 7.11 -23.85 -0.18
N ALA A 140 7.88 -24.32 -1.13
CA ALA A 140 7.55 -25.50 -1.91
C ALA A 140 8.81 -26.17 -2.48
N GLY A 141 8.74 -27.46 -2.80
CA GLY A 141 9.81 -28.16 -3.50
C GLY A 141 11.08 -28.46 -2.69
N ALA A 142 11.22 -27.93 -1.47
CA ALA A 142 12.33 -28.24 -0.57
C ALA A 142 11.84 -28.74 0.81
N HIS A 143 12.21 -29.98 1.14
CA HIS A 143 11.74 -30.70 2.34
C HIS A 143 12.18 -30.07 3.68
N TRP A 144 13.15 -29.13 3.65
CA TRP A 144 13.71 -28.52 4.87
C TRP A 144 13.05 -27.19 5.27
N HIS A 145 12.29 -26.54 4.38
CA HIS A 145 11.49 -25.34 4.71
C HIS A 145 10.00 -25.45 4.37
N THR A 146 9.54 -26.54 3.74
CA THR A 146 8.10 -26.87 3.73
C THR A 146 7.59 -26.93 5.17
N THR A 147 6.61 -26.08 5.51
CA THR A 147 6.02 -26.10 6.84
C THR A 147 5.27 -27.42 7.00
N ASN A 148 5.81 -28.34 7.79
CA ASN A 148 5.25 -29.68 8.00
C ASN A 148 5.10 -30.50 6.70
N GLY A 149 6.03 -30.36 5.74
CA GLY A 149 5.98 -31.12 4.48
C GLY A 149 4.88 -30.66 3.51
N GLN A 150 4.38 -29.43 3.64
CA GLN A 150 3.35 -28.87 2.78
C GLN A 150 3.94 -27.85 1.81
N ASP A 151 3.64 -28.05 0.52
CA ASP A 151 3.92 -27.10 -0.53
C ASP A 151 2.82 -26.02 -0.56
N ARG A 152 3.19 -24.78 -0.29
CA ARG A 152 2.25 -23.65 -0.20
C ARG A 152 2.91 -22.30 -0.41
N ILE A 153 2.08 -21.29 -0.62
CA ILE A 153 2.46 -19.89 -0.71
C ILE A 153 1.75 -19.12 0.41
N ASP A 154 2.53 -18.38 1.18
CA ASP A 154 2.05 -17.62 2.34
C ASP A 154 2.09 -16.13 2.05
N GLY A 155 0.95 -15.47 2.08
CA GLY A 155 0.80 -14.02 1.98
C GLY A 155 0.53 -13.41 3.36
N ARG A 156 1.54 -12.81 3.98
CA ARG A 156 1.49 -12.21 5.31
C ARG A 156 1.13 -10.73 5.26
N VAL A 157 0.02 -10.36 5.87
CA VAL A 157 -0.51 -8.99 5.89
C VAL A 157 -0.27 -8.37 7.26
N TYR A 158 0.44 -7.24 7.24
CA TYR A 158 0.76 -6.44 8.42
C TYR A 158 -0.20 -5.26 8.53
N LEU A 159 -0.62 -4.93 9.74
CA LEU A 159 -1.36 -3.71 10.06
C LEU A 159 -0.58 -2.98 11.16
N ASN A 160 -0.21 -1.72 10.93
CA ASN A 160 0.63 -0.93 11.85
C ASN A 160 1.93 -1.65 12.28
N GLY A 161 2.55 -2.39 11.36
CA GLY A 161 3.77 -3.16 11.63
C GLY A 161 3.56 -4.51 12.33
N VAL A 162 2.33 -4.88 12.68
CA VAL A 162 2.00 -6.16 13.34
C VAL A 162 1.44 -7.14 12.33
N LEU A 163 2.00 -8.35 12.26
CA LEU A 163 1.45 -9.44 11.44
C LEU A 163 0.04 -9.77 11.92
N THR A 164 -0.97 -9.46 11.11
CA THR A 164 -2.38 -9.52 11.54
C THR A 164 -3.09 -10.75 10.95
N ILE A 165 -2.96 -10.95 9.63
CA ILE A 165 -3.56 -12.07 8.91
C ILE A 165 -2.52 -12.66 7.96
N SER A 166 -2.51 -13.97 7.81
CA SER A 166 -1.81 -14.68 6.74
C SER A 166 -2.83 -15.34 5.83
N TYR A 167 -2.63 -15.24 4.53
CA TYR A 167 -3.34 -16.01 3.53
C TYR A 167 -2.44 -17.15 3.07
N LEU A 168 -2.85 -18.38 3.25
CA LEU A 168 -2.10 -19.56 2.83
C LEU A 168 -2.82 -20.18 1.63
N GLN A 169 -2.11 -20.36 0.52
CA GLN A 169 -2.56 -21.12 -0.64
C GLN A 169 -1.71 -22.37 -0.73
N TYR A 170 -2.31 -23.52 -0.51
CA TYR A 170 -1.65 -24.80 -0.79
C TYR A 170 -1.65 -25.04 -2.30
N LEU A 171 -0.53 -25.57 -2.80
CA LEU A 171 -0.37 -25.93 -4.20
C LEU A 171 -1.13 -27.23 -4.50
N GLU A 172 -1.41 -27.52 -5.77
CA GLU A 172 -2.33 -28.61 -6.18
C GLU A 172 -1.76 -29.99 -5.84
N HIS A 173 -0.45 -30.12 -5.74
CA HIS A 173 0.26 -31.37 -5.44
C HIS A 173 0.75 -31.45 -3.98
N SER A 174 0.21 -30.60 -3.10
CA SER A 174 0.59 -30.56 -1.68
C SER A 174 0.03 -31.78 -0.91
N PRO A 175 0.81 -32.50 -0.09
CA PRO A 175 0.43 -33.83 0.45
C PRO A 175 -0.85 -33.93 1.29
N ASN A 176 -1.31 -32.85 1.94
CA ASN A 176 -2.41 -32.90 2.92
C ASN A 176 -3.55 -31.91 2.68
N TYR A 177 -3.27 -30.84 1.92
CA TYR A 177 -4.18 -29.70 1.76
C TYR A 177 -4.22 -29.22 0.32
N ALA A 178 -4.03 -30.13 -0.64
CA ALA A 178 -4.01 -29.83 -2.08
C ALA A 178 -5.10 -28.83 -2.50
N GLY A 179 -4.68 -27.70 -3.09
CA GLY A 179 -5.56 -26.64 -3.58
C GLY A 179 -6.33 -25.85 -2.51
N GLU A 180 -6.17 -26.17 -1.22
CA GLU A 180 -6.88 -25.47 -0.15
C GLU A 180 -6.37 -24.03 0.05
N ARG A 181 -7.28 -23.16 0.49
CA ARG A 181 -7.00 -21.76 0.81
C ARG A 181 -7.38 -21.46 2.24
N HIS A 182 -6.44 -20.99 3.04
CA HIS A 182 -6.68 -20.71 4.45
C HIS A 182 -6.41 -19.23 4.76
N CYS A 183 -7.25 -18.64 5.59
CA CYS A 183 -7.05 -17.34 6.22
C CYS A 183 -6.70 -17.58 7.69
N VAL A 184 -5.47 -17.28 8.08
CA VAL A 184 -4.95 -17.50 9.43
C VAL A 184 -4.83 -16.17 10.15
N VAL A 185 -5.43 -16.08 11.32
CA VAL A 185 -5.34 -14.92 12.20
C VAL A 185 -4.11 -15.06 13.09
N ASN A 186 -3.19 -14.10 13.05
CA ASN A 186 -1.93 -14.13 13.82
C ASN A 186 -1.97 -13.25 15.08
N THR A 187 -3.13 -12.69 15.42
CA THR A 187 -3.30 -11.77 16.56
C THR A 187 -4.52 -12.19 17.38
N SER A 188 -4.62 -11.71 18.62
CA SER A 188 -5.83 -11.83 19.44
C SER A 188 -6.95 -10.86 19.01
N SER A 189 -6.82 -10.22 17.84
CA SER A 189 -7.74 -9.17 17.39
C SER A 189 -9.05 -9.76 16.84
N SER A 190 -10.18 -9.43 17.47
CA SER A 190 -11.52 -9.79 16.99
C SER A 190 -11.80 -9.27 15.56
N LEU A 191 -11.14 -8.17 15.16
CA LEU A 191 -11.23 -7.59 13.82
C LEU A 191 -10.72 -8.56 12.76
N ALA A 192 -9.59 -9.22 13.00
CA ALA A 192 -8.99 -10.15 12.04
C ALA A 192 -9.87 -11.39 11.83
N HIS A 193 -10.46 -11.92 12.91
CA HIS A 193 -11.44 -13.00 12.83
C HIS A 193 -12.67 -12.60 12.00
N ARG A 194 -13.19 -11.38 12.17
CA ARG A 194 -14.32 -10.88 11.34
C ARG A 194 -13.95 -10.81 9.87
N VAL A 195 -12.73 -10.36 9.53
CA VAL A 195 -12.28 -10.30 8.14
C VAL A 195 -12.25 -11.69 7.50
N CYS A 196 -11.62 -12.69 8.12
CA CYS A 196 -11.57 -14.05 7.58
C CYS A 196 -12.98 -14.65 7.39
N LYS A 197 -13.89 -14.47 8.37
CA LYS A 197 -15.29 -14.91 8.24
C LYS A 197 -16.04 -14.18 7.11
N SER A 198 -15.82 -12.88 6.96
CA SER A 198 -16.47 -12.07 5.90
C SER A 198 -16.04 -12.46 4.48
N MET A 199 -14.94 -13.19 4.34
CA MET A 199 -14.43 -13.74 3.09
C MET A 199 -15.01 -15.14 2.79
N GLY A 200 -15.98 -15.61 3.58
CA GLY A 200 -16.55 -16.96 3.47
C GLY A 200 -15.78 -18.02 4.26
N GLY A 201 -14.83 -17.62 5.10
CA GLY A 201 -13.99 -18.53 5.85
C GLY A 201 -14.75 -19.33 6.92
N THR A 202 -14.59 -20.65 6.93
CA THR A 202 -15.10 -21.55 7.97
C THR A 202 -13.94 -22.05 8.83
N LEU A 203 -14.15 -22.22 10.14
CA LEU A 203 -13.05 -22.64 11.03
C LEU A 203 -12.53 -24.03 10.64
N VAL A 204 -11.20 -24.16 10.58
CA VAL A 204 -10.54 -25.47 10.41
C VAL A 204 -10.69 -26.27 11.70
N SER A 205 -10.99 -27.57 11.59
CA SER A 205 -11.13 -28.45 12.76
C SER A 205 -9.89 -28.40 13.64
N GLY A 206 -10.08 -28.20 14.95
CA GLY A 206 -8.99 -28.11 15.92
C GLY A 206 -8.23 -26.76 15.92
N SER A 207 -8.63 -25.78 15.10
CA SER A 207 -8.03 -24.44 15.10
C SER A 207 -9.00 -23.37 15.58
N SER A 208 -8.49 -22.42 16.36
CA SER A 208 -9.23 -21.21 16.76
C SER A 208 -8.90 -19.99 15.89
N THR A 209 -7.88 -20.09 15.02
CA THR A 209 -7.33 -18.96 14.27
C THR A 209 -7.27 -19.18 12.77
N ALA A 210 -7.35 -20.43 12.29
CA ALA A 210 -7.35 -20.77 10.87
C ALA A 210 -8.77 -20.96 10.34
N TYR A 211 -9.05 -20.28 9.23
CA TYR A 211 -10.31 -20.36 8.50
C TYR A 211 -10.07 -20.89 7.08
N ARG A 212 -10.70 -21.99 6.70
CA ARG A 212 -10.73 -22.48 5.32
C ARG A 212 -11.64 -21.59 4.48
N LEU A 213 -11.08 -21.01 3.43
CA LEU A 213 -11.77 -20.18 2.45
C LEU A 213 -12.39 -21.06 1.35
N PRO A 214 -13.49 -20.59 0.73
CA PRO A 214 -14.14 -21.27 -0.39
C PRO A 214 -13.30 -21.14 -1.66
#